data_AF-A0A1U6H6A8-F1
#
_entry.id   AF-A0A1U6H6A8-F1
#
_cell.length_a   1.000
_cell.length_b   1.000
_cell.length_c   1.000
_cell.angle_alpha   90.00
_cell.angle_beta   90.00
_cell.angle_gamma   90.00
#
_symmetry.space_group_name_H-M   'P 1'
#
loop_
_entity.id
_entity.type
_entity.pdbx_description
1 polymer ?
#
loop_
_entity_poly.entity_id
_entity_poly.type
_entity_poly.pdbx_seq_one_letter_code
_entity_poly.pdbx_strand_id
1 'polypeptide(L)' 'MIVESALSDISDRDRDFLDAMAGQDGPSAAGQIGAILKAKPNVVSKYRNRLIAAGLIESAGYGKVDFAIPGLRQYLRE' A
#
# COMPACT_ATOMS: atom_id res chain seq x y z
N MET A 1 -19.45 6.33 -1.77
CA MET A 1 -19.11 7.01 -0.51
C MET A 1 -18.45 6.07 0.51
N ILE A 2 -17.56 5.15 0.10
CA ILE A 2 -16.86 4.23 1.04
C ILE A 2 -15.35 4.31 0.88
N VAL A 3 -14.86 4.53 -0.35
CA VAL A 3 -13.41 4.65 -0.63
C VAL A 3 -12.79 5.90 0.01
N GLU A 4 -13.48 7.05 -0.02
CA GLU A 4 -12.99 8.30 0.60
C GLU A 4 -12.81 8.20 2.12
N SER A 5 -13.71 7.50 2.83
CA SER A 5 -13.58 7.37 4.29
C SER A 5 -12.40 6.47 4.69
N ALA A 6 -12.11 5.43 3.91
CA ALA A 6 -10.94 4.59 4.14
C ALA A 6 -9.63 5.33 3.83
N LEU A 7 -9.66 6.29 2.90
CA LEU A 7 -8.51 7.14 2.55
C LEU A 7 -8.33 8.35 3.50
N SER A 8 -9.37 8.81 4.19
CA SER A 8 -9.26 9.92 5.15
C SER A 8 -8.63 9.51 6.50
N ASP A 9 -8.63 8.22 6.83
CA ASP A 9 -8.09 7.70 8.10
C ASP A 9 -6.65 7.15 7.98
N ILE A 10 -6.12 7.11 6.75
CA ILE A 10 -4.74 6.68 6.51
C ILE A 10 -3.78 7.86 6.70
N SER A 11 -2.66 7.60 7.38
CA SER A 11 -1.62 8.61 7.58
C SER A 11 -0.97 8.97 6.25
N ASP A 12 -0.36 10.16 6.15
CA ASP A 12 0.50 10.53 5.01
C ASP A 12 1.50 9.41 4.64
N ARG A 13 2.04 8.72 5.64
CA ARG A 13 2.95 7.58 5.48
C ARG A 13 2.32 6.36 4.81
N ASP A 14 1.04 6.09 5.11
CA ASP A 14 0.29 4.99 4.52
C ASP A 14 -0.06 5.33 3.07
N ARG A 15 -0.31 6.62 2.77
CA ARG A 15 -0.48 7.10 1.39
C ARG A 15 0.81 7.01 0.57
N ASP A 16 1.95 7.43 1.12
CA ASP A 16 3.26 7.26 0.47
C ASP A 16 3.52 5.78 0.09
N PHE A 17 3.06 4.85 0.93
CA PHE A 17 3.16 3.41 0.67
C PHE A 17 2.31 2.97 -0.52
N LEU A 18 1.07 3.47 -0.61
CA LEU A 18 0.18 3.19 -1.73
C LEU A 18 0.69 3.83 -3.02
N ASP A 19 1.24 5.05 -2.96
CA ASP A 19 1.80 5.73 -4.14
C ASP A 19 3.06 5.01 -4.65
N ALA A 20 3.93 4.57 -3.74
CA ALA A 20 5.08 3.75 -4.09
C ALA A 20 4.67 2.39 -4.69
N MET A 21 3.58 1.79 -4.21
CA MET A 21 2.98 0.60 -4.84
C MET A 21 2.43 0.93 -6.23
N ALA A 22 1.72 2.04 -6.37
CA ALA A 22 1.09 2.47 -7.62
C ALA A 22 2.15 2.70 -8.70
N GLY A 23 3.33 3.22 -8.36
CA GLY A 23 4.45 3.38 -9.28
C GLY A 23 5.11 2.09 -9.76
N GLN A 24 4.74 0.92 -9.26
CA GLN A 24 5.19 -0.38 -9.76
C GLN A 24 4.10 -1.01 -10.62
N ASP A 25 4.43 -1.94 -11.51
CA ASP A 25 3.44 -2.75 -12.22
C ASP A 25 3.35 -4.14 -11.57
N GLY A 26 2.16 -4.48 -11.08
CA GLY A 26 1.87 -5.75 -10.40
C GLY A 26 2.27 -5.82 -8.92
N PRO A 27 2.38 -7.05 -8.37
CA PRO A 27 2.64 -7.28 -6.95
C PRO A 27 3.96 -6.68 -6.50
N SER A 28 3.90 -5.79 -5.52
CA SER A 28 5.05 -5.06 -5.00
C SER A 28 5.62 -5.73 -3.74
N ALA A 29 6.94 -5.88 -3.67
CA ALA A 29 7.58 -6.40 -2.47
C ALA A 29 7.55 -5.33 -1.36
N ALA A 30 6.99 -5.68 -0.18
CA ALA A 30 6.91 -4.74 0.94
C ALA A 30 8.29 -4.20 1.35
N GLY A 31 9.33 -5.04 1.30
CA GLY A 31 10.71 -4.63 1.55
C GLY A 31 11.25 -3.62 0.54
N GLN A 32 10.88 -3.74 -0.73
CA GLN A 32 11.29 -2.80 -1.78
C GLN A 32 10.58 -1.44 -1.61
N ILE A 33 9.29 -1.44 -1.30
CA ILE A 33 8.55 -0.21 -0.96
C ILE A 33 9.20 0.46 0.25
N GLY A 34 9.57 -0.31 1.27
CA GLY A 34 10.31 0.17 2.42
C GLY A 34 11.62 0.87 2.06
N ALA A 35 12.37 0.32 1.10
CA ALA A 35 13.60 0.93 0.61
C ALA A 35 13.34 2.26 -0.12
N ILE A 36 12.30 2.33 -0.95
CA ILE A 36 11.86 3.57 -1.64
C ILE A 36 11.50 4.65 -0.62
N LEU A 37 10.72 4.28 0.39
CA LEU A 37 10.29 5.17 1.48
C LEU A 37 11.38 5.46 2.52
N LYS A 38 12.59 4.88 2.37
CA LYS A 38 13.68 4.92 3.36
C LYS A 38 13.20 4.56 4.78
N ALA A 39 12.23 3.63 4.86
CA ALA A 39 11.61 3.21 6.09
C ALA A 39 12.24 1.91 6.62
N LYS A 40 12.33 1.78 7.95
CA LYS A 40 12.82 0.55 8.58
C LYS A 40 11.85 -0.62 8.33
N PRO A 41 12.33 -1.88 8.19
CA PRO A 41 11.47 -3.04 7.92
C PRO A 41 10.33 -3.25 8.92
N ASN A 42 10.56 -2.92 10.19
CA ASN A 42 9.52 -3.02 11.23
C ASN A 42 8.39 -2.00 11.01
N VAL A 43 8.73 -0.81 10.52
CA VAL A 43 7.77 0.26 10.22
C VAL A 43 6.96 -0.09 8.98
N VAL A 44 7.62 -0.60 7.94
CA VAL A 44 7.01 -1.14 6.72
C VAL A 44 5.98 -2.22 7.03
N SER A 45 6.33 -3.14 7.92
CA SER A 45 5.42 -4.23 8.34
C SER A 45 4.18 -3.69 9.06
N LYS A 46 4.32 -2.60 9.82
CA LYS A 46 3.19 -1.92 10.46
C LYS A 46 2.23 -1.30 9.44
N TYR A 47 2.75 -0.56 8.45
CA TYR A 47 1.93 0.04 7.39
C TYR A 47 1.22 -1.05 6.56
N ARG A 48 1.96 -2.09 6.17
CA ARG A 48 1.38 -3.25 5.49
C ARG A 48 0.19 -3.82 6.26
N ASN A 49 0.34 -4.10 7.55
CA ASN A 49 -0.74 -4.70 8.33
C ASN A 49 -1.95 -3.76 8.46
N ARG A 50 -1.73 -2.45 8.59
CA ARG A 50 -2.82 -1.46 8.63
C ARG A 50 -3.58 -1.39 7.31
N LEU A 51 -2.86 -1.33 6.20
CA LEU A 51 -3.45 -1.29 4.86
C LEU A 51 -4.20 -2.58 4.51
N ILE A 52 -3.70 -3.73 4.97
CA ILE A 52 -4.42 -5.01 4.86
C ILE A 52 -5.69 -4.99 5.71
N ALA A 53 -5.60 -4.54 6.97
CA ALA A 53 -6.76 -4.44 7.86
C ALA A 53 -7.83 -3.47 7.34
N ALA A 54 -7.41 -2.41 6.63
CA ALA A 54 -8.29 -1.46 5.96
C ALA A 54 -8.89 -2.01 4.64
N GLY A 55 -8.45 -3.18 4.17
CA GLY A 55 -8.89 -3.76 2.90
C GLY A 55 -8.41 -3.01 1.66
N LEU A 56 -7.36 -2.19 1.77
CA LEU A 56 -6.77 -1.44 0.65
C LEU A 56 -5.77 -2.29 -0.13
N ILE A 57 -5.03 -3.15 0.55
CA ILE A 57 -4.05 -4.07 -0.04
C ILE A 57 -4.25 -5.48 0.48
N GLU A 58 -3.75 -6.47 -0.26
CA GLU A 58 -3.76 -7.87 0.12
C GLU A 58 -2.39 -8.53 -0.08
N SER A 59 -2.18 -9.70 0.53
CA SER A 59 -0.93 -10.45 0.37
C SER A 59 -0.94 -11.22 -0.95
N ALA A 60 0.00 -10.89 -1.84
CA ALA A 60 0.13 -11.46 -3.18
C ALA A 60 1.29 -12.47 -3.30
N GLY A 61 1.72 -13.08 -2.18
CA GLY A 61 2.77 -14.11 -2.10
C GLY A 61 3.89 -13.81 -1.10
N TYR A 62 5.08 -14.42 -1.30
CA TYR A 62 6.26 -14.31 -0.43
C TYR A 62 6.70 -12.85 -0.22
N GLY A 63 6.17 -12.19 0.81
CA GLY A 63 6.49 -10.80 1.17
C GLY A 63 6.01 -9.76 0.15
N LYS A 64 5.13 -10.15 -0.78
CA LYS A 64 4.55 -9.26 -1.80
C LYS A 64 3.14 -8.86 -1.42
N VAL A 65 2.76 -7.65 -1.82
CA VAL A 65 1.43 -7.09 -1.65
C VAL A 65 0.92 -6.53 -2.97
N ASP A 66 -0.38 -6.63 -3.18
CA ASP A 66 -1.07 -5.99 -4.30
C ASP A 66 -2.30 -5.24 -3.79
N PHE A 67 -2.87 -4.38 -4.62
CA PHE A 67 -4.10 -3.68 -4.28
C PHE A 67 -5.25 -4.68 -4.24
N ALA A 68 -5.96 -4.72 -3.10
CA ALA A 68 -7.13 -5.58 -2.95
C ALA A 68 -8.33 -5.08 -3.79
N ILE A 69 -8.32 -3.79 -4.15
CA ILE A 69 -9.34 -3.17 -4.97
C ILE A 69 -8.83 -3.06 -6.42
N PRO A 70 -9.44 -3.78 -7.38
CA PRO A 70 -9.14 -3.61 -8.79
C PRO A 70 -9.39 -2.16 -9.22
N GLY A 71 -8.42 -1.55 -9.91
CA GLY A 71 -8.54 -0.17 -10.37
C GLY A 71 -8.15 0.91 -9.33
N LEU A 72 -7.82 0.55 -8.09
CA LEU A 72 -7.25 1.51 -7.13
C LEU A 72 -5.86 1.99 -7.57
N ARG A 73 -5.09 1.11 -8.21
CA ARG A 73 -3.77 1.43 -8.79
C ARG A 73 -3.83 2.56 -9.82
N GLN A 74 -4.81 2.53 -10.73
CA GLN A 74 -4.98 3.60 -11.74
C GLN A 74 -5.46 4.90 -11.10
N TYR A 75 -6.37 4.81 -10.13
CA TYR A 75 -6.89 5.98 -9.42
C TYR A 75 -5.80 6.75 -8.66
N LEU A 76 -4.81 6.05 -8.12
CA LEU A 76 -3.65 6.68 -7.45
C LEU A 76 -2.62 7.25 -8.43
N ARG A 77 -2.69 6.90 -9.73
CA ARG A 77 -1.80 7.43 -10.78
C ARG A 77 -2.37 8.67 -11.48
N GLU A 78 -3.68 8.92 -11.38
CA GLU A 78 -4.35 10.16 -11.84
C GLU A 78 -4.21 11.29 -10.81
#